data_AF-A0A958P9H1-F1
#
_entry.id   AF-A0A958P9H1-F1
#
_cell.length_a   1.000
_cell.length_b   1.000
_cell.length_c   1.000
_cell.angle_alpha   90.00
_cell.angle_beta   90.00
_cell.angle_gamma   90.00
#
_symmetry.space_group_name_H-M   'P 1'
#
loop_
_entity.id
_entity.type
_entity.pdbx_description
1 polymer ?
#
loop_
_entity_poly.entity_id
_entity_poly.type
_entity_poly.pdbx_seq_one_letter_code
_entity_poly.pdbx_strand_id
1 'polypeptide(L)'
;MLHDEWLRSRKSLLRHVKSQVHLLAGESSEDVKRYEATYKKEFAGRWQASDELTFLKTLRHKRIVFGGDFHAFSQSQRLHLRVLRKLHQPLILALECFESHHQKWIDKFMASQISEDEFLKKTGWHRKWGFPWNHYRPLVEWAKKAGAQIVGLNLYEKCRSLESLEKRDLHSAKIIAQLYENHPDCLIYVVYGDLHLAQPHLPKMVENEVGEPISQLTLFQNSDELYFRFVRKIADENAVWLKGSCDRYCQMSSPPWVKWQSYLMFLEHSFDHDLSEDGELDFTDHIASLVKFLAKDFELKIPVRDLAVYSVDQGYSEHLIFSELKLNERRIADQFLREGRSFFLPREGLIFLSRLSINHAAALAGKYIHSKLCGADRPFWDQPADFQRAIWVEAVGFFFSKLVNDQRKSETLRTLKARLSSQDGRKLTQGALKLALDQRMLEVIYVHAGRLPELKKKTLRTLFYLEAARHLGEMMGEKLFQGYRKQRFAAENIKSWLKVDPRR
;
A
#
# COMPACT_ATOMS: atom_id res chain seq x y z
N MET A 1 12.74 -28.29 -5.30
CA MET A 1 13.36 -28.03 -3.97
C MET A 1 13.27 -26.57 -3.55
N LEU A 2 13.97 -25.61 -4.20
CA LEU A 2 13.96 -24.18 -3.80
C LEU A 2 12.57 -23.51 -3.73
N HIS A 3 11.63 -23.89 -4.62
CA HIS A 3 10.28 -23.31 -4.63
C HIS A 3 9.40 -23.78 -3.47
N ASP A 4 9.51 -25.05 -3.07
CA ASP A 4 8.76 -25.57 -1.92
C ASP A 4 9.32 -25.04 -0.60
N GLU A 5 10.63 -24.82 -0.54
CA GLU A 5 11.30 -24.14 0.56
C GLU A 5 10.86 -22.67 0.67
N TRP A 6 10.76 -21.96 -0.46
CA TRP A 6 10.19 -20.61 -0.50
C TRP A 6 8.73 -20.59 -0.01
N LEU A 7 7.88 -21.51 -0.47
CA LEU A 7 6.49 -21.59 0.00
C LEU A 7 6.39 -21.86 1.51
N ARG A 8 7.24 -22.76 2.03
CA ARG A 8 7.33 -23.04 3.47
C ARG A 8 7.74 -21.80 4.25
N SER A 9 8.76 -21.07 3.79
CA SER A 9 9.23 -19.85 4.46
C SER A 9 8.14 -18.77 4.48
N ARG A 10 7.41 -18.57 3.38
CA ARG A 10 6.32 -17.60 3.30
C ARG A 10 5.08 -17.98 4.14
N LYS A 11 4.74 -19.27 4.23
CA LYS A 11 3.73 -19.75 5.19
C LYS A 11 4.19 -19.55 6.64
N SER A 12 5.48 -19.73 6.91
CA SER A 12 6.05 -19.47 8.24
C SER A 12 5.97 -17.98 8.60
N LEU A 13 6.36 -17.10 7.68
CA LEU A 13 6.26 -15.66 7.84
C LEU A 13 4.81 -15.22 8.11
N LEU A 14 3.84 -15.71 7.34
CA LEU A 14 2.44 -15.39 7.56
C LEU A 14 1.97 -15.83 8.95
N ARG A 15 2.32 -17.04 9.39
CA ARG A 15 1.97 -17.53 10.74
C ARG A 15 2.57 -16.65 11.82
N HIS A 16 3.84 -16.26 11.68
CA HIS A 16 4.53 -15.40 12.63
C HIS A 16 3.90 -14.00 12.71
N VAL A 17 3.63 -13.36 11.57
CA VAL A 17 2.98 -12.03 11.57
C VAL A 17 1.59 -12.11 12.19
N LYS A 18 0.80 -13.14 11.86
CA LYS A 18 -0.53 -13.35 12.47
C LYS A 18 -0.45 -13.60 13.97
N SER A 19 0.54 -14.34 14.46
CA SER A 19 0.69 -14.57 15.89
C SER A 19 1.02 -13.27 16.63
N GLN A 20 1.87 -12.40 16.05
CA GLN A 20 2.15 -11.08 16.64
C GLN A 20 0.91 -10.19 16.65
N VAL A 21 0.14 -10.18 15.55
CA VAL A 21 -1.14 -9.46 15.48
C VAL A 21 -2.10 -9.96 16.56
N HIS A 22 -2.17 -11.28 16.78
CA HIS A 22 -3.05 -11.86 17.79
C HIS A 22 -2.62 -11.51 19.22
N LEU A 23 -1.31 -11.44 19.48
CA LEU A 23 -0.77 -11.01 20.77
C LEU A 23 -1.17 -9.56 21.09
N LEU A 24 -1.10 -8.65 20.11
CA LEU A 24 -1.46 -7.25 20.30
C LEU A 24 -2.98 -7.05 20.26
N ALA A 25 -3.67 -7.47 19.20
CA ALA A 25 -5.12 -7.25 19.05
C ALA A 25 -5.97 -8.03 20.07
N GLY A 26 -5.36 -8.95 20.82
CA GLY A 26 -6.04 -9.86 21.74
C GLY A 26 -6.75 -11.02 21.03
N GLU A 27 -7.31 -11.92 21.84
CA GLU A 27 -8.14 -12.99 21.32
C GLU A 27 -9.47 -12.45 20.80
N SER A 28 -9.80 -12.79 19.56
CA SER A 28 -11.16 -12.64 19.07
C SER A 28 -12.10 -13.53 19.88
N SER A 29 -13.27 -13.00 20.25
CA SER A 29 -14.32 -13.80 20.88
C SER A 29 -14.71 -14.99 19.98
N GLU A 30 -15.22 -16.06 20.59
CA GLU A 30 -15.67 -17.26 19.86
C GLU A 30 -16.71 -16.92 18.79
N ASP A 31 -17.54 -15.94 19.09
CA ASP A 31 -18.52 -15.30 18.23
C ASP A 31 -17.90 -14.68 16.96
N VAL A 32 -16.82 -13.90 17.11
CA VAL A 32 -16.09 -13.32 15.97
C VAL A 32 -15.35 -14.43 15.18
N LYS A 33 -14.84 -15.47 15.86
CA LYS A 33 -14.21 -16.63 15.21
C LYS A 33 -15.21 -17.37 14.30
N ARG A 34 -16.47 -17.53 14.73
CA ARG A 34 -17.55 -18.11 13.90
C ARG A 34 -17.86 -17.26 12.67
N TYR A 35 -17.96 -15.95 12.86
CA TYR A 35 -18.19 -15.00 11.76
C TYR A 35 -17.04 -15.06 10.73
N GLU A 36 -15.79 -15.08 11.19
CA GLU A 36 -14.62 -15.26 10.33
C GLU A 36 -14.62 -16.64 9.63
N ALA A 37 -15.06 -17.70 10.31
CA ALA A 37 -15.17 -19.03 9.72
C ALA A 37 -16.18 -19.07 8.56
N THR A 38 -17.32 -18.37 8.68
CA THR A 38 -18.27 -18.23 7.56
C THR A 38 -17.63 -17.51 6.38
N TYR A 39 -16.91 -16.41 6.62
CA TYR A 39 -16.14 -15.73 5.58
C TYR A 39 -15.10 -16.65 4.91
N LYS A 40 -14.35 -17.44 5.68
CA LYS A 40 -13.35 -18.38 5.12
C LYS A 40 -13.98 -19.42 4.19
N LYS A 41 -15.21 -19.86 4.45
CA LYS A 41 -15.92 -20.84 3.59
C LYS A 41 -16.18 -20.32 2.18
N GLU A 42 -16.21 -19.00 1.95
CA GLU A 42 -16.34 -18.40 0.62
C GLU A 42 -15.24 -18.88 -0.35
N PHE A 43 -14.06 -19.22 0.19
CA PHE A 43 -12.90 -19.58 -0.62
C PHE A 43 -12.79 -21.08 -0.90
N ALA A 44 -13.48 -21.95 -0.16
CA ALA A 44 -13.36 -23.40 -0.28
C ALA A 44 -13.87 -23.96 -1.63
N GLY A 45 -14.74 -23.22 -2.33
CA GLY A 45 -15.35 -23.64 -3.59
C GLY A 45 -14.42 -23.66 -4.80
N ARG A 46 -15.01 -23.81 -6.00
CA ARG A 46 -14.28 -23.72 -7.27
C ARG A 46 -13.91 -22.27 -7.56
N TRP A 47 -12.62 -22.06 -7.77
CA TRP A 47 -12.04 -20.80 -8.21
C TRP A 47 -11.18 -21.05 -9.45
N GLN A 48 -11.13 -20.09 -10.36
CA GLN A 48 -10.31 -20.17 -11.57
C GLN A 48 -9.66 -18.82 -11.88
N ALA A 49 -8.59 -18.85 -12.66
CA ALA A 49 -8.01 -17.63 -13.21
C ALA A 49 -9.03 -16.90 -14.10
N SER A 50 -8.99 -15.58 -14.03
CA SER A 50 -9.78 -14.65 -14.81
C SER A 50 -8.95 -13.39 -15.06
N ASP A 51 -9.57 -12.34 -15.55
CA ASP A 51 -8.91 -11.10 -15.90
C ASP A 51 -9.79 -9.88 -15.54
N GLU A 52 -9.17 -8.70 -15.54
CA GLU A 52 -9.84 -7.46 -15.19
C GLU A 52 -10.97 -7.09 -16.15
N LEU A 53 -10.82 -7.39 -17.44
CA LEU A 53 -11.84 -7.05 -18.45
C LEU A 53 -13.10 -7.89 -18.24
N THR A 54 -12.94 -9.18 -17.96
CA THR A 54 -14.03 -10.09 -17.62
C THR A 54 -14.75 -9.62 -16.36
N PHE A 55 -13.99 -9.27 -15.31
CA PHE A 55 -14.55 -8.69 -14.09
C PHE A 55 -15.34 -7.41 -14.36
N LEU A 56 -14.76 -6.43 -15.09
CA LEU A 56 -15.42 -5.17 -15.40
C LEU A 56 -16.67 -5.35 -16.27
N LYS A 57 -16.66 -6.31 -17.21
CA LYS A 57 -17.84 -6.67 -18.00
C LYS A 57 -18.97 -7.18 -17.09
N THR A 58 -18.69 -8.13 -16.20
CA THR A 58 -19.71 -8.61 -15.25
C THR A 58 -20.22 -7.49 -14.36
N LEU A 59 -19.31 -6.69 -13.81
CA LEU A 59 -19.64 -5.61 -12.87
C LEU A 59 -20.63 -4.59 -13.45
N ARG A 60 -20.48 -4.21 -14.73
CA ARG A 60 -21.34 -3.21 -15.39
C ARG A 60 -22.82 -3.60 -15.45
N HIS A 61 -23.13 -4.89 -15.35
CA HIS A 61 -24.51 -5.41 -15.36
C HIS A 61 -25.10 -5.60 -13.96
N LYS A 62 -24.40 -5.12 -12.92
CA LYS A 62 -24.82 -5.25 -11.52
C LYS A 62 -25.42 -3.96 -11.02
N ARG A 63 -26.39 -4.10 -10.12
CA ARG A 63 -27.02 -3.01 -9.36
C ARG A 63 -26.22 -2.71 -8.10
N ILE A 64 -25.64 -3.74 -7.47
CA ILE A 64 -24.87 -3.62 -6.23
C ILE A 64 -23.55 -4.35 -6.36
N VAL A 65 -22.46 -3.72 -5.90
CA VAL A 65 -21.13 -4.32 -5.82
C VAL A 65 -20.62 -4.19 -4.40
N PHE A 66 -20.28 -5.30 -3.77
CA PHE A 66 -19.62 -5.34 -2.46
C PHE A 66 -18.11 -5.50 -2.64
N GLY A 67 -17.33 -4.52 -2.20
CA GLY A 67 -15.88 -4.50 -2.25
C GLY A 67 -15.26 -4.64 -0.87
N GLY A 68 -14.42 -5.66 -0.69
CA GLY A 68 -13.83 -5.99 0.60
C GLY A 68 -12.75 -5.02 1.00
N ASP A 69 -12.71 -4.64 2.27
CA ASP A 69 -11.74 -3.71 2.80
C ASP A 69 -10.93 -4.30 3.96
N PHE A 70 -9.62 -4.42 3.76
CA PHE A 70 -8.67 -4.66 4.85
C PHE A 70 -8.11 -3.31 5.30
N HIS A 71 -8.74 -2.71 6.32
CA HIS A 71 -8.60 -1.27 6.64
C HIS A 71 -7.16 -0.78 6.85
N ALA A 72 -6.33 -1.58 7.53
CA ALA A 72 -4.94 -1.26 7.79
C ALA A 72 -4.06 -1.30 6.52
N PHE A 73 -4.59 -1.73 5.38
CA PHE A 73 -3.83 -1.96 4.16
C PHE A 73 -4.27 -1.05 3.02
N SER A 74 -3.59 0.09 2.85
CA SER A 74 -3.87 1.10 1.82
C SER A 74 -4.04 0.61 0.36
N GLN A 75 -3.49 -0.56 -0.01
CA GLN A 75 -3.73 -1.11 -1.35
C GLN A 75 -5.14 -1.67 -1.54
N SER A 76 -5.80 -2.04 -0.43
CA SER A 76 -7.20 -2.47 -0.41
C SER A 76 -8.10 -1.37 -0.97
N GLN A 77 -7.96 -0.15 -0.44
CA GLN A 77 -8.74 1.00 -0.89
C GLN A 77 -8.30 1.48 -2.28
N ARG A 78 -7.00 1.38 -2.61
CA ARG A 78 -6.51 1.70 -3.97
C ARG A 78 -7.00 0.73 -5.04
N LEU A 79 -7.41 -0.49 -4.70
CA LEU A 79 -8.08 -1.37 -5.67
C LEU A 79 -9.41 -0.77 -6.12
N HIS A 80 -10.26 -0.35 -5.18
CA HIS A 80 -11.56 0.27 -5.50
C HIS A 80 -11.38 1.49 -6.41
N LEU A 81 -10.42 2.36 -6.09
CA LEU A 81 -10.10 3.51 -6.94
C LEU A 81 -9.71 3.12 -8.39
N ARG A 82 -8.97 2.02 -8.57
CA ARG A 82 -8.59 1.50 -9.90
C ARG A 82 -9.80 0.96 -10.67
N VAL A 83 -10.74 0.32 -9.98
CA VAL A 83 -11.99 -0.18 -10.57
C VAL A 83 -12.89 0.99 -10.95
N LEU A 84 -13.17 1.87 -10.01
CA LEU A 84 -14.09 3.01 -10.17
C LEU A 84 -13.68 3.96 -11.30
N ARG A 85 -12.37 4.23 -11.47
CA ARG A 85 -11.85 5.05 -12.60
C ARG A 85 -12.14 4.48 -13.99
N LYS A 86 -12.50 3.20 -14.10
CA LYS A 86 -12.82 2.51 -15.36
C LYS A 86 -14.33 2.33 -15.57
N LEU A 87 -15.14 2.84 -14.64
CA LEU A 87 -16.58 2.88 -14.74
C LEU A 87 -17.02 4.27 -15.20
N HIS A 88 -18.00 4.30 -16.09
CA HIS A 88 -18.54 5.53 -16.69
C HIS A 88 -20.06 5.63 -16.50
N GLN A 89 -20.62 4.83 -15.59
CA GLN A 89 -22.04 4.84 -15.25
C GLN A 89 -22.28 5.64 -13.96
N PRO A 90 -23.48 6.23 -13.78
CA PRO A 90 -23.88 6.83 -12.51
C PRO A 90 -23.70 5.85 -11.36
N LEU A 91 -23.09 6.31 -10.27
CA LEU A 91 -22.86 5.47 -9.10
C LEU A 91 -22.92 6.23 -7.79
N ILE A 92 -23.28 5.50 -6.75
CA ILE A 92 -23.24 5.91 -5.35
C ILE A 92 -22.16 5.08 -4.67
N LEU A 93 -21.26 5.76 -3.96
CA LEU A 93 -20.18 5.13 -3.21
C LEU A 93 -20.59 5.04 -1.73
N ALA A 94 -20.94 3.85 -1.28
CA ALA A 94 -21.35 3.60 0.10
C ALA A 94 -20.16 3.07 0.91
N LEU A 95 -19.78 3.74 2.01
CA LEU A 95 -18.53 3.49 2.72
C LEU A 95 -18.76 3.17 4.20
N GLU A 96 -18.18 2.06 4.66
CA GLU A 96 -18.15 1.70 6.10
C GLU A 96 -17.32 2.67 6.94
N CYS A 97 -16.30 3.32 6.36
CA CYS A 97 -15.45 4.22 7.15
C CYS A 97 -16.18 5.47 7.67
N PHE A 98 -17.39 5.73 7.18
CA PHE A 98 -18.25 6.79 7.68
C PHE A 98 -19.51 6.22 8.32
N GLU A 99 -19.86 6.81 9.46
CA GLU A 99 -21.16 6.56 10.05
C GLU A 99 -22.28 7.29 9.33
N SER A 100 -23.40 6.60 9.18
CA SER A 100 -24.64 7.12 8.57
C SER A 100 -25.13 8.42 9.22
N HIS A 101 -25.01 8.58 10.53
CA HIS A 101 -25.44 9.81 11.22
C HIS A 101 -24.59 11.06 10.89
N HIS A 102 -23.41 10.87 10.28
CA HIS A 102 -22.57 11.98 9.83
C HIS A 102 -22.87 12.42 8.39
N GLN A 103 -23.90 11.89 7.72
CA GLN A 103 -24.19 12.16 6.31
C GLN A 103 -24.19 13.66 5.97
N LYS A 104 -24.76 14.51 6.84
CA LYS A 104 -24.74 15.98 6.67
C LYS A 104 -23.34 16.58 6.50
N TRP A 105 -22.33 16.02 7.16
CA TRP A 105 -20.94 16.50 7.07
C TRP A 105 -20.24 15.95 5.84
N ILE A 106 -20.57 14.73 5.44
CA ILE A 106 -20.13 14.13 4.17
C ILE A 106 -20.61 15.00 3.02
N ASP A 107 -21.91 15.32 2.99
CA ASP A 107 -22.51 16.14 1.93
C ASP A 107 -21.88 17.54 1.84
N LYS A 108 -21.67 18.19 2.99
CA LYS A 108 -20.97 19.49 3.05
C LYS A 108 -19.54 19.42 2.52
N PHE A 109 -18.80 18.36 2.85
CA PHE A 109 -17.43 18.19 2.35
C PHE A 109 -17.41 17.94 0.84
N MET A 110 -18.33 17.10 0.35
CA MET A 110 -18.50 16.82 -1.08
C MET A 110 -18.86 18.09 -1.87
N ALA A 111 -19.70 18.96 -1.28
CA ALA A 111 -20.05 20.28 -1.82
C ALA A 111 -18.96 21.35 -1.66
N SER A 112 -17.77 21.02 -1.13
CA SER A 112 -16.68 21.96 -0.83
C SER A 112 -17.04 23.10 0.13
N GLN A 113 -18.02 22.88 1.02
CA GLN A 113 -18.47 23.87 2.00
C GLN A 113 -17.65 23.86 3.29
N ILE A 114 -16.89 22.79 3.55
CA ILE A 114 -15.98 22.66 4.71
C ILE A 114 -14.61 22.16 4.24
N SER A 115 -13.57 22.45 5.03
CA SER A 115 -12.21 21.98 4.78
C SER A 115 -12.06 20.49 5.08
N GLU A 116 -10.96 19.88 4.60
CA GLU A 116 -10.61 18.49 4.94
C GLU A 116 -10.42 18.31 6.45
N ASP A 117 -9.70 19.22 7.10
CA ASP A 117 -9.47 19.15 8.56
C ASP A 117 -10.78 19.26 9.36
N GLU A 118 -11.69 20.16 8.94
CA GLU A 118 -13.01 20.26 9.56
C GLU A 118 -13.83 18.99 9.34
N PHE A 119 -13.80 18.44 8.12
CA PHE A 119 -14.50 17.20 7.78
C PHE A 119 -14.04 16.02 8.66
N LEU A 120 -12.73 15.83 8.82
CA LEU A 120 -12.17 14.77 9.67
C LEU A 120 -12.54 14.95 11.14
N LYS A 121 -12.55 16.19 11.63
CA LYS A 121 -12.97 16.51 13.00
C LYS A 121 -14.46 16.24 13.21
N LYS A 122 -15.33 16.69 12.29
CA LYS A 122 -16.79 16.55 12.39
C LYS A 122 -17.28 15.12 12.24
N THR A 123 -16.58 14.30 11.46
CA THR A 123 -16.85 12.86 11.34
C THR A 123 -16.18 12.04 12.45
N GLY A 124 -15.34 12.66 13.28
CA GLY A 124 -14.61 11.97 14.34
C GLY A 124 -13.65 10.90 13.80
N TRP A 125 -13.06 11.12 12.63
CA TRP A 125 -12.27 10.13 11.88
C TRP A 125 -11.26 9.39 12.78
N HIS A 126 -10.41 10.14 13.49
CA HIS A 126 -9.35 9.58 14.33
C HIS A 126 -9.89 8.76 15.50
N ARG A 127 -10.97 9.20 16.15
CA ARG A 127 -11.53 8.52 17.33
C ARG A 127 -12.35 7.30 16.97
N LYS A 128 -13.09 7.36 15.85
CA LYS A 128 -14.12 6.37 15.52
C LYS A 128 -13.65 5.35 14.49
N TRP A 129 -12.89 5.79 13.48
CA TRP A 129 -12.34 4.90 12.46
C TRP A 129 -10.88 4.54 12.75
N GLY A 130 -10.06 5.51 13.16
CA GLY A 130 -8.69 5.31 13.63
C GLY A 130 -7.65 5.01 12.55
N PHE A 131 -8.04 4.46 11.40
CA PHE A 131 -7.10 4.17 10.31
C PHE A 131 -6.58 5.45 9.62
N PRO A 132 -5.36 5.43 9.05
CA PRO A 132 -4.78 6.61 8.41
C PRO A 132 -5.68 7.18 7.30
N TRP A 133 -6.02 8.47 7.39
CA TRP A 133 -6.88 9.15 6.40
C TRP A 133 -6.37 9.01 4.96
N ASN A 134 -5.04 9.02 4.79
CA ASN A 134 -4.38 8.84 3.48
C ASN A 134 -4.70 7.50 2.78
N HIS A 135 -5.27 6.51 3.48
CA HIS A 135 -5.78 5.28 2.85
C HIS A 135 -7.05 5.55 2.05
N TYR A 136 -7.96 6.40 2.57
CA TYR A 136 -9.29 6.66 2.01
C TYR A 136 -9.35 7.97 1.23
N ARG A 137 -8.51 8.95 1.55
CA ARG A 137 -8.47 10.25 0.91
C ARG A 137 -8.48 10.18 -0.63
N PRO A 138 -7.67 9.34 -1.31
CA PRO A 138 -7.70 9.27 -2.78
C PRO A 138 -9.03 8.77 -3.36
N LEU A 139 -9.75 7.92 -2.62
CA LEU A 139 -11.06 7.40 -3.02
C LEU A 139 -12.13 8.48 -2.86
N VAL A 140 -12.12 9.21 -1.75
CA VAL A 140 -13.04 10.32 -1.47
C VAL A 140 -12.81 11.49 -2.42
N GLU A 141 -11.56 11.89 -2.65
CA GLU A 141 -11.21 12.93 -3.62
C GLU A 141 -11.65 12.56 -5.04
N TRP A 142 -11.54 11.28 -5.42
CA TRP A 142 -12.03 10.81 -6.70
C TRP A 142 -13.55 10.92 -6.81
N ALA A 143 -14.30 10.48 -5.79
CA ALA A 143 -15.76 10.57 -5.79
C ALA A 143 -16.21 12.04 -5.91
N LYS A 144 -15.55 12.94 -5.17
CA LYS A 144 -15.82 14.38 -5.24
C LYS A 144 -15.56 14.96 -6.63
N LYS A 145 -14.46 14.58 -7.28
CA LYS A 145 -14.15 15.00 -8.67
C LYS A 145 -15.09 14.39 -9.70
N ALA A 146 -15.56 13.17 -9.48
CA ALA A 146 -16.46 12.45 -10.37
C ALA A 146 -17.94 12.85 -10.19
N GLY A 147 -18.27 13.66 -9.17
CA GLY A 147 -19.65 13.98 -8.81
C GLY A 147 -20.42 12.78 -8.23
N ALA A 148 -19.72 11.73 -7.80
CA ALA A 148 -20.34 10.57 -7.17
C ALA A 148 -20.73 10.88 -5.73
N GLN A 149 -21.97 10.57 -5.36
CA GLN A 149 -22.43 10.71 -3.98
C GLN A 149 -21.70 9.71 -3.07
N ILE A 150 -21.28 10.16 -1.89
CA ILE A 150 -20.78 9.29 -0.83
C ILE A 150 -21.86 9.11 0.23
N VAL A 151 -22.14 7.87 0.62
CA VAL A 151 -23.07 7.54 1.70
C VAL A 151 -22.33 6.82 2.83
N GLY A 152 -22.52 7.27 4.06
CA GLY A 152 -21.98 6.58 5.25
C GLY A 152 -22.86 5.40 5.65
N LEU A 153 -22.25 4.24 5.86
CA LEU A 153 -22.99 3.01 6.19
C LEU A 153 -22.97 2.66 7.66
N ASN A 154 -21.91 3.03 8.37
CA ASN A 154 -21.59 2.40 9.64
C ASN A 154 -22.48 2.91 10.78
N LEU A 155 -22.56 2.09 11.82
CA LEU A 155 -23.18 2.38 13.10
C LEU A 155 -22.12 2.21 14.18
N TYR A 156 -21.85 3.26 14.95
CA TYR A 156 -20.89 3.17 16.04
C TYR A 156 -21.40 2.23 17.14
N GLU A 157 -20.62 1.18 17.38
CA GLU A 157 -20.80 0.25 18.48
C GLU A 157 -19.57 0.28 19.39
N LYS A 158 -19.79 0.37 20.70
CA LYS A 158 -18.68 0.44 21.67
C LYS A 158 -17.95 -0.90 21.82
N CYS A 159 -18.66 -2.01 21.64
CA CYS A 159 -18.12 -3.36 21.80
C CYS A 159 -18.23 -4.12 20.47
N ARG A 160 -17.17 -4.84 20.09
CA ARG A 160 -17.17 -5.73 18.93
C ARG A 160 -17.55 -7.16 19.36
N SER A 161 -18.83 -7.49 19.30
CA SER A 161 -19.41 -8.84 19.45
C SER A 161 -20.04 -9.33 18.14
N LEU A 162 -20.40 -10.62 18.02
CA LEU A 162 -21.18 -11.09 16.85
C LEU A 162 -22.49 -10.32 16.71
N GLU A 163 -23.20 -10.11 17.82
CA GLU A 163 -24.42 -9.29 17.83
C GLU A 163 -24.15 -7.87 17.32
N SER A 164 -23.00 -7.27 17.64
CA SER A 164 -22.62 -5.96 17.10
C SER A 164 -22.33 -6.02 15.58
N LEU A 165 -21.75 -7.11 15.07
CA LEU A 165 -21.45 -7.27 13.65
C LEU A 165 -22.74 -7.44 12.85
N GLU A 166 -23.66 -8.29 13.32
CA GLU A 166 -24.97 -8.50 12.69
C GLU A 166 -25.83 -7.24 12.75
N LYS A 167 -25.81 -6.50 13.87
CA LYS A 167 -26.49 -5.19 13.97
C LYS A 167 -25.95 -4.18 12.96
N ARG A 168 -24.62 -4.11 12.80
CA ARG A 168 -23.97 -3.23 11.82
C ARG A 168 -24.29 -3.63 10.39
N ASP A 169 -24.35 -4.93 10.11
CA ASP A 169 -24.76 -5.44 8.80
C ASP A 169 -26.22 -5.10 8.51
N LEU A 170 -27.13 -5.35 9.46
CA LEU A 170 -28.55 -5.05 9.29
C LEU A 170 -28.79 -3.56 9.09
N HIS A 171 -28.12 -2.71 9.87
CA HIS A 171 -28.19 -1.26 9.73
C HIS A 171 -27.72 -0.81 8.34
N SER A 172 -26.56 -1.33 7.89
CA SER A 172 -26.03 -1.03 6.57
C SER A 172 -26.92 -1.58 5.45
N ALA A 173 -27.53 -2.75 5.66
CA ALA A 173 -28.42 -3.39 4.70
C ALA A 173 -29.65 -2.54 4.41
N LYS A 174 -30.27 -1.98 5.45
CA LYS A 174 -31.40 -1.05 5.32
C LYS A 174 -31.05 0.19 4.52
N ILE A 175 -29.89 0.78 4.77
CA ILE A 175 -29.42 1.94 4.01
C ILE A 175 -29.19 1.56 2.54
N ILE A 176 -28.52 0.43 2.27
CA ILE A 176 -28.23 -0.03 0.91
C ILE A 176 -29.53 -0.38 0.16
N ALA A 177 -30.51 -1.02 0.81
CA ALA A 177 -31.82 -1.32 0.24
C ALA A 177 -32.56 -0.03 -0.14
N GLN A 178 -32.56 0.97 0.74
CA GLN A 178 -33.15 2.28 0.45
C GLN A 178 -32.47 2.96 -0.74
N LEU A 179 -31.14 2.88 -0.84
CA LEU A 179 -30.40 3.39 -2.00
C LEU A 179 -30.77 2.62 -3.28
N TYR A 180 -30.97 1.31 -3.18
CA TYR A 180 -31.35 0.46 -4.31
C TYR A 180 -32.73 0.85 -4.85
N GLU A 181 -33.70 1.09 -3.98
CA GLU A 181 -35.04 1.52 -4.37
C GLU A 181 -35.06 2.95 -4.95
N ASN A 182 -34.37 3.88 -4.30
CA ASN A 182 -34.42 5.30 -4.67
C ASN A 182 -33.59 5.66 -5.90
N HIS A 183 -32.67 4.80 -6.32
CA HIS A 183 -31.74 5.06 -7.41
C HIS A 183 -31.68 3.90 -8.42
N PRO A 184 -32.75 3.68 -9.22
CA PRO A 184 -32.86 2.56 -10.18
C PRO A 184 -31.83 2.62 -11.32
N ASP A 185 -31.24 3.79 -11.59
CA ASP A 185 -30.26 3.97 -12.66
C ASP A 185 -28.80 4.04 -12.18
N CYS A 186 -28.57 3.98 -10.85
CA CYS A 186 -27.24 4.06 -10.28
C CYS A 186 -26.71 2.70 -9.84
N LEU A 187 -25.42 2.46 -10.08
CA LEU A 187 -24.67 1.39 -9.41
C LEU A 187 -24.39 1.79 -7.96
N ILE A 188 -24.72 0.91 -7.01
CA ILE A 188 -24.33 1.07 -5.61
C ILE A 188 -23.04 0.31 -5.38
N TYR A 189 -21.94 1.03 -5.21
CA TYR A 189 -20.63 0.46 -4.93
C TYR A 189 -20.34 0.57 -3.43
N VAL A 190 -20.41 -0.56 -2.74
CA VAL A 190 -20.21 -0.68 -1.30
C VAL A 190 -18.76 -1.03 -1.01
N VAL A 191 -18.09 -0.30 -0.13
CA VAL A 191 -16.78 -0.67 0.43
C VAL A 191 -16.94 -0.95 1.91
N TYR A 192 -16.68 -2.20 2.31
CA TYR A 192 -16.95 -2.72 3.64
C TYR A 192 -15.91 -3.75 4.05
N GLY A 193 -15.69 -3.93 5.35
CA GLY A 193 -14.68 -4.80 5.94
C GLY A 193 -14.82 -6.24 5.48
N ASP A 194 -13.70 -6.88 5.15
CA ASP A 194 -13.65 -8.21 4.50
C ASP A 194 -14.63 -9.23 5.11
N LEU A 195 -14.69 -9.32 6.43
CA LEU A 195 -15.50 -10.32 7.13
C LEU A 195 -17.00 -10.20 6.81
N HIS A 196 -17.49 -8.99 6.55
CA HIS A 196 -18.90 -8.70 6.29
C HIS A 196 -19.36 -9.15 4.89
N LEU A 197 -18.43 -9.48 3.99
CA LEU A 197 -18.73 -9.78 2.59
C LEU A 197 -19.07 -11.25 2.33
N ALA A 198 -19.03 -12.12 3.34
CA ALA A 198 -19.51 -13.48 3.17
C ALA A 198 -20.97 -13.45 2.69
N GLN A 199 -21.35 -14.33 1.76
CA GLN A 199 -22.69 -14.31 1.19
C GLN A 199 -23.77 -14.34 2.29
N PRO A 200 -23.67 -15.15 3.37
CA PRO A 200 -24.66 -15.18 4.43
C PRO A 200 -24.71 -13.93 5.34
N HIS A 201 -23.80 -12.96 5.17
CA HIS A 201 -23.72 -11.76 6.00
C HIS A 201 -24.42 -10.57 5.31
N LEU A 202 -23.77 -9.40 5.22
CA LEU A 202 -24.33 -8.18 4.63
C LEU A 202 -24.99 -8.38 3.26
N PRO A 203 -24.39 -9.11 2.27
CA PRO A 203 -25.03 -9.33 0.97
C PRO A 203 -26.41 -10.00 1.08
N LYS A 204 -26.56 -11.01 1.94
CA LYS A 204 -27.85 -11.67 2.14
C LYS A 204 -28.83 -10.80 2.90
N MET A 205 -28.36 -10.02 3.88
CA MET A 205 -29.22 -9.08 4.59
C MET A 205 -29.78 -8.01 3.66
N VAL A 206 -28.98 -7.49 2.72
CA VAL A 206 -29.46 -6.53 1.70
C VAL A 206 -30.53 -7.17 0.81
N GLU A 207 -30.31 -8.40 0.33
CA GLU A 207 -31.31 -9.12 -0.48
C GLU A 207 -32.62 -9.32 0.29
N ASN A 208 -32.55 -9.61 1.60
CA ASN A 208 -33.73 -9.77 2.43
C ASN A 208 -34.48 -8.46 2.67
N GLU A 209 -33.77 -7.33 2.88
CA GLU A 209 -34.38 -6.00 3.05
C GLU A 209 -35.02 -5.49 1.75
N VAL A 210 -34.42 -5.79 0.59
CA VAL A 210 -35.01 -5.45 -0.73
C VAL A 210 -36.23 -6.32 -1.05
N GLY A 211 -36.27 -7.57 -0.55
CA GLY A 211 -37.41 -8.47 -0.72
C GLY A 211 -37.45 -9.23 -2.06
N GLU A 212 -36.44 -9.07 -2.91
CA GLU A 212 -36.29 -9.78 -4.19
C GLU A 212 -34.82 -10.12 -4.49
N PRO A 213 -34.54 -11.11 -5.36
CA PRO A 213 -33.18 -11.42 -5.78
C PRO A 213 -32.50 -10.23 -6.47
N ILE A 214 -31.41 -9.76 -5.88
CA ILE A 214 -30.66 -8.60 -6.39
C ILE A 214 -29.55 -9.00 -7.36
N SER A 215 -29.39 -8.24 -8.45
CA SER A 215 -28.22 -8.36 -9.33
C SER A 215 -26.99 -7.78 -8.64
N GLN A 216 -26.28 -8.63 -7.90
CA GLN A 216 -25.11 -8.26 -7.10
C GLN A 216 -23.82 -8.97 -7.53
N LEU A 217 -22.68 -8.42 -7.09
CA LEU A 217 -21.34 -8.99 -7.23
C LEU A 217 -20.52 -8.72 -5.97
N THR A 218 -19.66 -9.68 -5.60
CA THR A 218 -18.73 -9.53 -4.46
C THR A 218 -17.29 -9.58 -4.95
N LEU A 219 -16.52 -8.54 -4.62
CA LEU A 219 -15.09 -8.41 -4.88
C LEU A 219 -14.31 -8.58 -3.56
N PHE A 220 -13.77 -9.78 -3.35
CA PHE A 220 -12.82 -10.07 -2.28
C PHE A 220 -11.40 -9.60 -2.64
N GLN A 221 -10.56 -9.43 -1.62
CA GLN A 221 -9.17 -9.04 -1.80
C GLN A 221 -8.21 -9.95 -1.06
N ASN A 222 -7.07 -10.26 -1.69
CA ASN A 222 -5.87 -10.82 -1.04
C ASN A 222 -6.15 -12.02 -0.11
N SER A 223 -7.07 -12.92 -0.49
CA SER A 223 -7.43 -14.10 0.31
C SER A 223 -6.23 -15.01 0.55
N ASP A 224 -5.99 -15.38 1.81
CA ASP A 224 -4.85 -16.17 2.22
C ASP A 224 -4.87 -17.57 1.57
N GLU A 225 -6.04 -18.20 1.57
CA GLU A 225 -6.24 -19.54 1.02
C GLU A 225 -6.06 -19.55 -0.49
N LEU A 226 -6.70 -18.61 -1.19
CA LEU A 226 -6.58 -18.49 -2.64
C LEU A 226 -5.16 -18.10 -3.05
N TYR A 227 -4.47 -17.26 -2.27
CA TYR A 227 -3.07 -16.92 -2.55
C TYR A 227 -2.22 -18.19 -2.64
N PHE A 228 -2.20 -19.03 -1.60
CA PHE A 228 -1.37 -20.24 -1.64
C PHE A 228 -1.85 -21.30 -2.64
N ARG A 229 -3.14 -21.33 -2.96
CA ARG A 229 -3.69 -22.22 -3.99
C ARG A 229 -3.24 -21.81 -5.40
N PHE A 230 -3.12 -20.50 -5.65
CA PHE A 230 -2.83 -19.94 -6.97
C PHE A 230 -1.43 -19.32 -7.12
N VAL A 231 -0.59 -19.29 -6.07
CA VAL A 231 0.71 -18.59 -6.06
C VAL A 231 1.63 -18.96 -7.23
N ARG A 232 1.56 -20.22 -7.70
CA ARG A 232 2.29 -20.68 -8.89
C ARG A 232 1.84 -19.96 -10.17
N LYS A 233 0.54 -19.72 -10.33
CA LYS A 233 -0.05 -18.94 -11.42
C LYS A 233 0.08 -17.42 -11.20
N ILE A 234 0.07 -16.97 -9.94
CA ILE A 234 0.27 -15.56 -9.54
C ILE A 234 1.69 -15.08 -9.82
N ALA A 235 2.67 -15.98 -9.82
CA ALA A 235 4.06 -15.65 -10.08
C ALA A 235 4.32 -15.11 -11.50
N ASP A 236 3.49 -15.50 -12.48
CA ASP A 236 3.71 -15.22 -13.90
C ASP A 236 2.94 -14.00 -14.41
N GLU A 237 1.97 -13.47 -13.66
CA GLU A 237 1.09 -12.36 -14.08
C GLU A 237 1.04 -11.20 -13.06
N ASN A 238 1.11 -9.95 -13.54
CA ASN A 238 1.27 -8.72 -12.74
C ASN A 238 0.02 -8.24 -11.95
N ALA A 239 -1.01 -9.08 -11.84
CA ALA A 239 -2.14 -9.01 -10.89
C ALA A 239 -3.12 -10.13 -11.26
N VAL A 240 -3.35 -11.09 -10.36
CA VAL A 240 -4.26 -12.19 -10.65
C VAL A 240 -5.67 -11.85 -10.22
N TRP A 241 -6.57 -11.94 -11.19
CA TRP A 241 -8.00 -11.96 -10.96
C TRP A 241 -8.44 -13.41 -10.88
N LEU A 242 -9.17 -13.74 -9.83
CA LEU A 242 -9.79 -15.05 -9.67
C LEU A 242 -11.30 -14.87 -9.72
N LYS A 243 -11.96 -15.80 -10.40
CA LYS A 243 -13.42 -15.88 -10.47
C LYS A 243 -13.89 -17.14 -9.74
N GLY A 244 -14.86 -16.95 -8.85
CA GLY A 244 -15.63 -18.01 -8.21
C GLY A 244 -17.04 -18.13 -8.81
N SER A 245 -17.85 -19.03 -8.27
CA SER A 245 -19.28 -19.10 -8.60
C SER A 245 -20.06 -17.90 -8.05
N CYS A 246 -21.27 -17.68 -8.58
CA CYS A 246 -22.21 -16.64 -8.12
C CYS A 246 -21.64 -15.21 -8.20
N ASP A 247 -20.98 -14.88 -9.31
CA ASP A 247 -20.37 -13.57 -9.56
C ASP A 247 -19.46 -13.08 -8.42
N ARG A 248 -18.77 -14.01 -7.76
CA ARG A 248 -17.70 -13.71 -6.81
C ARG A 248 -16.37 -13.57 -7.53
N TYR A 249 -15.63 -12.53 -7.21
CA TYR A 249 -14.29 -12.29 -7.71
C TYR A 249 -13.34 -12.05 -6.54
N CYS A 250 -12.07 -12.44 -6.71
CA CYS A 250 -11.02 -12.12 -5.76
C CYS A 250 -9.84 -11.55 -6.51
N GLN A 251 -9.40 -10.36 -6.12
CA GLN A 251 -8.22 -9.73 -6.69
C GLN A 251 -7.03 -9.93 -5.76
N MET A 252 -5.95 -10.48 -6.32
CA MET A 252 -4.67 -10.62 -5.62
C MET A 252 -3.76 -9.47 -6.03
N SER A 253 -3.69 -8.43 -5.20
CA SER A 253 -2.78 -7.28 -5.36
C SER A 253 -1.57 -7.35 -4.45
N SER A 254 -1.59 -8.24 -3.46
CA SER A 254 -0.55 -8.34 -2.45
C SER A 254 -0.53 -9.73 -1.83
N PRO A 255 0.65 -10.23 -1.42
CA PRO A 255 0.73 -11.39 -0.57
C PRO A 255 0.04 -11.19 0.78
N PRO A 256 -0.48 -12.26 1.42
CA PRO A 256 -1.18 -12.18 2.70
C PRO A 256 -0.35 -11.55 3.83
N TRP A 257 0.93 -11.91 3.96
CA TRP A 257 1.76 -11.39 5.06
C TRP A 257 1.93 -9.87 5.00
N VAL A 258 1.90 -9.27 3.81
CA VAL A 258 2.02 -7.81 3.63
C VAL A 258 0.83 -7.05 4.22
N LYS A 259 -0.41 -7.53 4.00
CA LYS A 259 -1.60 -6.89 4.61
C LYS A 259 -1.60 -7.06 6.13
N TRP A 260 -1.27 -8.26 6.61
CA TRP A 260 -1.20 -8.56 8.04
C TRP A 260 -0.08 -7.78 8.74
N GLN A 261 1.05 -7.57 8.08
CA GLN A 261 2.14 -6.76 8.61
C GLN A 261 1.78 -5.27 8.64
N SER A 262 0.99 -4.79 7.67
CA SER A 262 0.44 -3.44 7.74
C SER A 262 -0.53 -3.28 8.92
N TYR A 263 -1.29 -4.33 9.27
CA TYR A 263 -2.11 -4.34 10.48
C TYR A 263 -1.29 -4.40 11.76
N LEU A 264 -0.24 -5.22 11.79
CA LEU A 264 0.69 -5.29 12.92
C LEU A 264 1.29 -3.91 13.23
N MET A 265 1.85 -3.23 12.21
CA MET A 265 2.40 -1.89 12.36
C MET A 265 1.38 -0.87 12.85
N PHE A 266 0.10 -1.02 12.45
CA PHE A 266 -0.99 -0.17 12.93
C PHE A 266 -1.33 -0.44 14.41
N LEU A 267 -1.36 -1.71 14.82
CA LEU A 267 -1.61 -2.10 16.21
C LEU A 267 -0.48 -1.62 17.12
N GLU A 268 0.77 -1.91 16.78
CA GLU A 268 1.96 -1.44 17.52
C GLU A 268 1.89 0.08 17.76
N HIS A 269 1.57 0.85 16.71
CA HIS A 269 1.38 2.29 16.83
C HIS A 269 0.20 2.72 17.71
N SER A 270 -0.90 1.98 17.69
CA SER A 270 -2.08 2.32 18.49
C SER A 270 -1.89 1.98 19.97
N PHE A 271 -1.28 0.82 20.27
CA PHE A 271 -0.98 0.38 21.63
C PHE A 271 -0.01 1.31 22.36
N ASP A 272 1.04 1.77 21.69
CA ASP A 272 1.99 2.70 22.31
C ASP A 272 1.37 4.08 22.54
N HIS A 273 0.43 4.55 21.69
CA HIS A 273 -0.29 5.80 21.95
C HIS A 273 -1.21 5.70 23.18
N ASP A 274 -1.80 4.54 23.45
CA ASP A 274 -2.61 4.30 24.65
C ASP A 274 -1.76 4.12 25.93
N LEU A 275 -0.46 3.81 25.80
CA LEU A 275 0.48 3.58 26.90
C LEU A 275 1.49 4.73 27.15
N SER A 276 1.50 5.78 26.33
CA SER A 276 2.51 6.84 26.41
C SER A 276 1.96 8.21 26.84
N GLU A 277 2.32 8.61 28.07
CA GLU A 277 3.07 9.87 28.22
C GLU A 277 4.57 9.66 27.92
N ASP A 278 5.11 8.43 27.90
CA ASP A 278 6.57 8.17 27.69
C ASP A 278 6.94 6.85 26.94
N GLY A 279 6.02 6.18 26.24
CA GLY A 279 6.29 4.94 25.48
C GLY A 279 6.78 5.18 24.04
N GLU A 280 8.08 5.06 23.80
CA GLU A 280 8.70 5.08 22.47
C GLU A 280 8.36 3.81 21.67
N LEU A 281 7.74 3.92 20.48
CA LEU A 281 7.65 2.74 19.59
C LEU A 281 9.03 2.19 19.22
N ASP A 282 9.21 0.88 19.32
CA ASP A 282 10.37 0.18 18.77
C ASP A 282 10.16 -0.27 17.31
N PHE A 283 9.94 0.69 16.40
CA PHE A 283 10.04 0.42 14.96
C PHE A 283 11.44 -0.07 14.56
N THR A 284 12.44 0.16 15.42
CA THR A 284 13.82 -0.29 15.21
C THR A 284 13.89 -1.80 15.17
N ASP A 285 13.25 -2.50 16.10
CA ASP A 285 13.19 -3.96 16.14
C ASP A 285 12.48 -4.56 14.91
N HIS A 286 11.42 -3.90 14.44
CA HIS A 286 10.71 -4.32 13.23
C HIS A 286 11.62 -4.24 12.00
N ILE A 287 12.28 -3.10 11.79
CA ILE A 287 13.19 -2.92 10.66
C ILE A 287 14.43 -3.80 10.82
N ALA A 288 14.94 -3.99 12.04
CA ALA A 288 16.05 -4.90 12.31
C ALA A 288 15.69 -6.35 11.93
N SER A 289 14.47 -6.79 12.24
CA SER A 289 13.94 -8.10 11.85
C SER A 289 13.82 -8.23 10.33
N LEU A 290 13.37 -7.18 9.64
CA LEU A 290 13.35 -7.14 8.18
C LEU A 290 14.76 -7.17 7.57
N VAL A 291 15.71 -6.44 8.15
CA VAL A 291 17.12 -6.46 7.73
C VAL A 291 17.67 -7.88 7.86
N LYS A 292 17.47 -8.54 9.00
CA LYS A 292 17.89 -9.94 9.22
C LYS A 292 17.24 -10.90 8.21
N PHE A 293 15.94 -10.75 7.98
CA PHE A 293 15.20 -11.57 7.02
C PHE A 293 15.74 -11.40 5.59
N LEU A 294 15.91 -10.16 5.13
CA LEU A 294 16.40 -9.85 3.78
C LEU A 294 17.87 -10.22 3.59
N ALA A 295 18.70 -10.04 4.63
CA ALA A 295 20.10 -10.43 4.63
C ALA A 295 20.27 -11.95 4.53
N LYS A 296 19.36 -12.73 5.13
CA LYS A 296 19.39 -14.19 5.11
C LYS A 296 19.30 -14.76 3.68
N ASP A 297 18.46 -14.17 2.82
CA ASP A 297 18.29 -14.61 1.42
C ASP A 297 19.59 -14.53 0.59
N PHE A 298 20.61 -13.79 1.07
CA PHE A 298 21.92 -13.61 0.41
C PHE A 298 23.11 -14.02 1.30
N GLU A 299 22.86 -14.69 2.43
CA GLU A 299 23.88 -15.08 3.41
C GLU A 299 24.75 -13.88 3.87
N LEU A 300 24.11 -12.73 4.04
CA LEU A 300 24.76 -11.50 4.48
C LEU A 300 24.73 -11.39 6.01
N LYS A 301 25.85 -10.97 6.60
CA LYS A 301 25.92 -10.62 8.03
C LYS A 301 25.87 -9.10 8.15
N ILE A 302 24.70 -8.57 8.50
CA ILE A 302 24.46 -7.13 8.62
C ILE A 302 24.26 -6.76 10.10
N PRO A 303 25.11 -5.91 10.68
CA PRO A 303 24.89 -5.41 12.04
C PRO A 303 23.68 -4.48 12.05
N VAL A 304 22.88 -4.55 13.12
CA VAL A 304 21.67 -3.73 13.33
C VAL A 304 21.73 -2.96 14.67
N ARG A 305 22.89 -2.92 15.32
CA ARG A 305 23.05 -2.31 16.65
C ARG A 305 22.99 -0.79 16.62
N ASP A 306 23.33 -0.22 15.48
CA ASP A 306 23.34 1.20 15.18
C ASP A 306 22.13 1.61 14.33
N LEU A 307 21.17 0.72 14.14
CA LEU A 307 19.92 1.08 13.49
C LEU A 307 19.04 1.82 14.49
N ALA A 308 18.48 2.95 14.07
CA ALA A 308 17.45 3.67 14.80
C ALA A 308 16.31 4.06 13.85
N VAL A 309 15.06 3.95 14.30
CA VAL A 309 13.88 4.24 13.46
C VAL A 309 12.96 5.24 14.16
N TYR A 310 12.68 6.36 13.49
CA TYR A 310 11.76 7.41 13.96
C TYR A 310 10.55 7.52 13.05
N SER A 311 9.40 7.94 13.60
CA SER A 311 8.18 8.23 12.84
C SER A 311 7.57 9.60 13.19
N VAL A 312 6.69 10.11 12.32
CA VAL A 312 6.10 11.46 12.44
C VAL A 312 5.24 11.62 13.71
N ASP A 313 4.64 10.52 14.17
CA ASP A 313 3.64 10.53 15.25
C ASP A 313 4.27 10.47 16.65
N GLN A 314 5.59 10.19 16.76
CA GLN A 314 6.34 10.10 18.03
C GLN A 314 6.74 11.46 18.63
N GLY A 315 6.14 12.58 18.21
CA GLY A 315 6.53 13.89 18.73
C GLY A 315 8.03 14.18 18.57
N TYR A 316 8.60 13.82 17.40
CA TYR A 316 10.03 13.97 17.15
C TYR A 316 10.47 15.43 17.34
N SER A 317 11.51 15.65 18.15
CA SER A 317 12.19 16.93 18.18
C SER A 317 13.05 17.05 16.93
N GLU A 318 12.64 17.89 15.96
CA GLU A 318 13.46 18.29 14.80
C GLU A 318 14.91 18.59 15.22
N HIS A 319 15.10 19.18 16.40
CA HIS A 319 16.41 19.50 16.96
C HIS A 319 17.33 18.29 17.20
N LEU A 320 16.82 17.10 17.57
CA LEU A 320 17.68 15.93 17.84
C LEU A 320 18.21 15.30 16.54
N ILE A 321 17.32 15.05 15.56
CA ILE A 321 17.68 14.37 14.30
C ILE A 321 18.52 15.26 13.38
N PHE A 322 18.29 16.59 13.41
CA PHE A 322 18.92 17.53 12.47
C PHE A 322 20.15 18.26 13.01
N SER A 323 20.58 17.98 14.24
CA SER A 323 21.73 18.66 14.85
C SER A 323 23.06 18.31 14.18
N GLU A 324 23.22 17.07 13.72
CA GLU A 324 24.46 16.59 13.09
C GLU A 324 24.46 16.69 11.56
N LEU A 325 23.31 17.01 10.95
CA LEU A 325 23.18 17.13 9.50
C LEU A 325 23.74 18.44 8.96
N LYS A 326 24.37 18.38 7.78
CA LYS A 326 24.80 19.59 7.08
C LYS A 326 23.58 20.43 6.68
N LEU A 327 23.77 21.74 6.52
CA LEU A 327 22.68 22.68 6.19
C LEU A 327 21.89 22.28 4.93
N ASN A 328 22.57 21.74 3.92
CA ASN A 328 21.93 21.23 2.70
C ASN A 328 21.13 19.95 2.95
N GLU A 329 21.67 19.00 3.71
CA GLU A 329 21.00 17.74 4.06
C GLU A 329 19.74 18.00 4.90
N ARG A 330 19.84 18.89 5.89
CA ARG A 330 18.70 19.32 6.71
C ARG A 330 17.58 19.89 5.86
N ARG A 331 17.88 20.81 4.93
CA ARG A 331 16.88 21.39 4.02
C ARG A 331 16.17 20.33 3.17
N ILE A 332 16.88 19.29 2.73
CA ILE A 332 16.31 18.20 1.93
C ILE A 332 15.45 17.29 2.80
N ALA A 333 15.93 16.94 3.99
CA ALA A 333 15.18 16.14 4.94
C ALA A 333 13.89 16.85 5.39
N ASP A 334 13.95 18.14 5.74
CA ASP A 334 12.77 18.98 6.05
C ASP A 334 11.74 18.94 4.92
N GLN A 335 12.21 18.99 3.67
CA GLN A 335 11.31 18.88 2.53
C GLN A 335 10.71 17.48 2.39
N PHE A 336 11.51 16.43 2.60
CA PHE A 336 10.99 15.06 2.62
C PHE A 336 9.92 14.87 3.69
N LEU A 337 10.12 15.43 4.89
CA LEU A 337 9.12 15.46 5.95
C LEU A 337 7.82 16.14 5.51
N ARG A 338 7.90 17.36 4.96
CA ARG A 338 6.73 18.11 4.46
C ARG A 338 5.98 17.39 3.34
N GLU A 339 6.67 16.57 2.55
CA GLU A 339 6.08 15.76 1.48
C GLU A 339 5.64 14.35 1.96
N GLY A 340 5.82 14.05 3.25
CA GLY A 340 5.52 12.76 3.85
C GLY A 340 6.35 11.62 3.23
N ARG A 341 7.63 11.86 2.98
CA ARG A 341 8.58 10.90 2.40
C ARG A 341 9.51 10.34 3.47
N SER A 342 9.54 9.02 3.57
CA SER A 342 10.52 8.31 4.40
C SER A 342 11.92 8.39 3.79
N PHE A 343 12.95 8.50 4.62
CA PHE A 343 14.35 8.58 4.20
C PHE A 343 15.29 7.85 5.17
N PHE A 344 16.55 7.71 4.77
CA PHE A 344 17.59 7.03 5.53
C PHE A 344 18.85 7.89 5.57
N LEU A 345 19.45 8.02 6.76
CA LEU A 345 20.69 8.73 7.03
C LEU A 345 21.79 7.70 7.39
N PRO A 346 22.77 7.46 6.51
CA PRO A 346 23.72 6.36 6.68
C PRO A 346 24.68 6.47 7.86
N ARG A 347 25.13 7.68 8.20
CA ARG A 347 26.14 7.90 9.25
C ARG A 347 25.61 7.48 10.62
N GLU A 348 24.39 7.89 10.89
CA GLU A 348 23.68 7.70 12.15
C GLU A 348 22.98 6.34 12.19
N GLY A 349 22.89 5.62 11.07
CA GLY A 349 22.08 4.42 10.94
C GLY A 349 20.57 4.69 11.10
N LEU A 350 20.15 5.94 10.87
CA LEU A 350 18.83 6.43 11.21
C LEU A 350 17.86 6.34 10.02
N ILE A 351 16.73 5.67 10.22
CA ILE A 351 15.62 5.62 9.27
C ILE A 351 14.48 6.48 9.79
N PHE A 352 13.99 7.38 8.94
CA PHE A 352 12.78 8.16 9.23
C PHE A 352 11.60 7.61 8.42
N LEU A 353 10.56 7.15 9.08
CA LEU A 353 9.33 6.61 8.50
C LEU A 353 8.19 7.64 8.55
N SER A 354 8.05 8.43 7.48
CA SER A 354 6.88 9.31 7.31
C SER A 354 5.60 8.57 6.95
N ARG A 355 5.70 7.32 6.50
CA ARG A 355 4.57 6.45 6.17
C ARG A 355 4.81 5.07 6.73
N LEU A 356 3.91 4.62 7.59
CA LEU A 356 3.90 3.26 8.12
C LEU A 356 3.42 2.29 7.04
N SER A 357 4.36 1.82 6.22
CA SER A 357 4.07 0.72 5.31
C SER A 357 5.28 -0.18 5.10
N ILE A 358 4.98 -1.47 4.99
CA ILE A 358 6.00 -2.51 4.81
C ILE A 358 6.85 -2.30 3.55
N ASN A 359 6.28 -1.72 2.48
CA ASN A 359 7.03 -1.42 1.27
C ASN A 359 8.12 -0.35 1.51
N HIS A 360 7.82 0.68 2.32
CA HIS A 360 8.82 1.70 2.65
C HIS A 360 9.83 1.16 3.65
N ALA A 361 9.36 0.45 4.69
CA ALA A 361 10.19 -0.25 5.65
C ALA A 361 11.22 -1.18 4.96
N ALA A 362 10.76 -2.06 4.08
CA ALA A 362 11.63 -2.97 3.33
C ALA A 362 12.59 -2.25 2.37
N ALA A 363 12.15 -1.13 1.78
CA ALA A 363 13.04 -0.34 0.92
C ALA A 363 14.14 0.34 1.73
N LEU A 364 13.82 0.91 2.89
CA LEU A 364 14.80 1.54 3.78
C LEU A 364 15.72 0.50 4.43
N ALA A 365 15.20 -0.67 4.81
CA ALA A 365 16.00 -1.81 5.22
C ALA A 365 17.01 -2.22 4.13
N GLY A 366 16.58 -2.24 2.86
CA GLY A 366 17.48 -2.49 1.73
C GLY A 366 18.57 -1.43 1.56
N LYS A 367 18.23 -0.15 1.73
CA LYS A 367 19.20 0.96 1.71
C LYS A 367 20.18 0.88 2.88
N TYR A 368 19.70 0.49 4.06
CA TYR A 368 20.51 0.24 5.24
C TYR A 368 21.50 -0.91 4.99
N ILE A 369 21.03 -2.07 4.51
CA ILE A 369 21.88 -3.21 4.12
C ILE A 369 22.97 -2.76 3.14
N HIS A 370 22.58 -2.04 2.09
CA HIS A 370 23.52 -1.52 1.10
C HIS A 370 24.59 -0.63 1.72
N SER A 371 24.19 0.31 2.58
CA SER A 371 25.13 1.22 3.25
C SER A 371 26.19 0.49 4.08
N LYS A 372 25.78 -0.58 4.79
CA LYS A 372 26.71 -1.41 5.56
C LYS A 372 27.64 -2.23 4.67
N LEU A 373 27.20 -2.60 3.47
CA LEU A 373 28.00 -3.36 2.51
C LEU A 373 29.00 -2.50 1.75
N CYS A 374 28.64 -1.26 1.36
CA CYS A 374 29.50 -0.37 0.61
C CYS A 374 30.29 0.63 1.47
N GLY A 375 29.99 0.70 2.77
CA GLY A 375 30.62 1.64 3.71
C GLY A 375 30.17 3.08 3.50
N ALA A 376 28.94 3.30 3.00
CA ALA A 376 28.41 4.64 2.83
C ALA A 376 28.14 5.30 4.20
N ASP A 377 28.70 6.49 4.39
CA ASP A 377 28.67 7.26 5.64
C ASP A 377 27.86 8.57 5.49
N ARG A 378 27.19 8.79 4.36
CA ARG A 378 26.37 9.98 4.10
C ARG A 378 25.27 9.69 3.08
N PRO A 379 24.17 10.46 3.09
CA PRO A 379 23.16 10.34 2.05
C PRO A 379 23.67 10.86 0.70
N PHE A 380 23.24 10.24 -0.39
CA PHE A 380 23.61 10.63 -1.75
C PHE A 380 22.73 11.77 -2.30
N TRP A 381 22.71 12.89 -1.57
CA TRP A 381 21.84 14.03 -1.84
C TRP A 381 22.53 15.21 -2.54
N ASP A 382 23.84 15.12 -2.76
CA ASP A 382 24.63 16.19 -3.41
C ASP A 382 24.51 16.11 -4.94
N GLN A 383 23.46 16.73 -5.47
CA GLN A 383 23.12 16.68 -6.89
C GLN A 383 23.76 17.85 -7.66
N PRO A 384 24.21 17.63 -8.91
CA PRO A 384 24.05 16.42 -9.74
C PRO A 384 25.13 15.34 -9.51
N ALA A 385 26.13 15.57 -8.67
CA ALA A 385 27.30 14.70 -8.52
C ALA A 385 26.95 13.29 -8.04
N ASP A 386 25.89 13.16 -7.24
CA ASP A 386 25.39 11.91 -6.69
C ASP A 386 24.25 11.28 -7.49
N PHE A 387 23.91 11.78 -8.68
CA PHE A 387 22.69 11.34 -9.37
C PHE A 387 22.67 9.84 -9.65
N GLN A 388 23.77 9.26 -10.16
CA GLN A 388 23.87 7.82 -10.41
C GLN A 388 23.81 7.00 -9.12
N ARG A 389 24.38 7.50 -8.03
CA ARG A 389 24.33 6.83 -6.72
C ARG A 389 22.94 6.87 -6.12
N ALA A 390 22.26 8.00 -6.25
CA ALA A 390 20.87 8.12 -5.84
C ALA A 390 19.99 7.13 -6.64
N ILE A 391 20.17 7.02 -7.96
CA ILE A 391 19.46 6.02 -8.79
C ILE A 391 19.73 4.61 -8.26
N TRP A 392 20.99 4.27 -8.00
CA TRP A 392 21.38 2.95 -7.51
C TRP A 392 20.80 2.62 -6.14
N VAL A 393 20.90 3.53 -5.18
CA VAL A 393 20.34 3.32 -3.82
C VAL A 393 18.82 3.17 -3.86
N GLU A 394 18.14 3.93 -4.72
CA GLU A 394 16.70 3.75 -4.95
C GLU A 394 16.40 2.40 -5.63
N ALA A 395 17.25 1.94 -6.55
CA ALA A 395 17.13 0.63 -7.17
C ALA A 395 17.28 -0.52 -6.17
N VAL A 396 18.30 -0.45 -5.30
CA VAL A 396 18.53 -1.44 -4.26
C VAL A 396 17.38 -1.46 -3.26
N GLY A 397 16.94 -0.29 -2.79
CA GLY A 397 15.77 -0.20 -1.91
C GLY A 397 14.52 -0.80 -2.55
N PHE A 398 14.24 -0.47 -3.81
CA PHE A 398 13.09 -1.04 -4.51
C PHE A 398 13.23 -2.57 -4.71
N PHE A 399 14.41 -3.05 -5.07
CA PHE A 399 14.70 -4.49 -5.20
C PHE A 399 14.39 -5.26 -3.91
N PHE A 400 14.93 -4.83 -2.76
CA PHE A 400 14.65 -5.48 -1.48
C PHE A 400 13.17 -5.43 -1.11
N SER A 401 12.50 -4.32 -1.40
CA SER A 401 11.07 -4.23 -1.16
C SER A 401 10.23 -5.18 -2.03
N LYS A 402 10.73 -5.56 -3.22
CA LYS A 402 10.10 -6.59 -4.08
C LYS A 402 10.32 -8.01 -3.55
N LEU A 403 11.42 -8.27 -2.83
CA LEU A 403 11.63 -9.56 -2.15
C LEU A 403 10.61 -9.78 -1.02
N VAL A 404 10.18 -8.68 -0.38
CA VAL A 404 9.12 -8.68 0.64
C VAL A 404 7.72 -8.69 0.01
N ASN A 405 7.51 -7.88 -1.03
CA ASN A 405 6.25 -7.74 -1.76
C ASN A 405 6.47 -7.87 -3.27
N ASP A 406 6.39 -9.09 -3.80
CA ASP A 406 6.63 -9.38 -5.22
C ASP A 406 5.60 -8.72 -6.15
N GLN A 407 4.43 -8.36 -5.61
CA GLN A 407 3.35 -7.64 -6.30
C GLN A 407 3.52 -6.11 -6.27
N ARG A 408 4.56 -5.57 -5.58
CA ARG A 408 4.84 -4.13 -5.61
C ARG A 408 5.09 -3.68 -7.05
N LYS A 409 4.38 -2.63 -7.48
CA LYS A 409 4.52 -2.07 -8.83
C LYS A 409 5.59 -0.98 -8.86
N SER A 410 6.40 -0.99 -9.91
CA SER A 410 7.31 0.10 -10.26
C SER A 410 6.61 1.08 -11.21
N GLU A 411 7.11 2.32 -11.24
CA GLU A 411 6.84 3.22 -12.35
C GLU A 411 7.36 2.64 -13.68
N THR A 412 6.69 2.96 -14.77
CA THR A 412 7.08 2.54 -16.14
C THR A 412 7.30 3.76 -17.02
N LEU A 413 8.07 3.63 -18.10
CA LEU A 413 8.20 4.72 -19.08
C LEU A 413 6.84 5.19 -19.64
N ARG A 414 5.90 4.25 -19.81
CA ARG A 414 4.53 4.57 -20.25
C ARG A 414 3.79 5.42 -19.22
N THR A 415 3.86 5.07 -17.94
CA THR A 415 3.20 5.83 -16.87
C THR A 415 3.86 7.20 -16.67
N LEU A 416 5.20 7.29 -16.74
CA LEU A 416 5.89 8.59 -16.67
C LEU A 416 5.46 9.51 -17.82
N LYS A 417 5.42 9.01 -19.06
CA LYS A 417 4.97 9.79 -20.23
C LYS A 417 3.52 10.26 -20.07
N ALA A 418 2.62 9.38 -19.63
CA ALA A 418 1.22 9.73 -19.40
C ALA A 418 1.07 10.85 -18.34
N ARG A 419 1.85 10.80 -17.25
CA ARG A 419 1.86 11.83 -16.20
C ARG A 419 2.47 13.16 -16.67
N LEU A 420 3.43 13.12 -17.58
CA LEU A 420 4.01 14.34 -18.17
C LEU A 420 3.00 15.05 -19.09
N SER A 421 2.18 14.28 -19.82
CA SER A 421 1.17 14.81 -20.73
C SER A 421 -0.10 15.33 -20.04
N SER A 422 -0.36 14.94 -18.79
CA SER A 422 -1.47 15.48 -18.00
C SER A 422 -1.13 16.86 -17.44
N GLN A 423 -2.05 17.83 -17.56
CA GLN A 423 -1.91 19.19 -16.98
C GLN A 423 -1.82 19.22 -15.43
N ASP A 424 -1.99 18.08 -14.76
CA ASP A 424 -2.05 17.92 -13.30
C ASP A 424 -0.68 17.87 -12.57
N GLY A 425 0.37 18.43 -13.16
CA GLY A 425 1.73 18.39 -12.60
C GLY A 425 2.17 19.71 -11.96
N ARG A 426 2.37 19.73 -10.63
CA ARG A 426 3.20 20.78 -9.98
C ARG A 426 4.53 20.88 -10.75
N LYS A 427 5.05 22.08 -11.01
CA LYS A 427 6.30 22.34 -11.78
C LYS A 427 7.48 21.42 -11.38
N LEU A 428 7.55 21.03 -10.10
CA LEU A 428 8.57 20.13 -9.56
C LEU A 428 8.50 18.71 -10.16
N THR A 429 7.30 18.17 -10.35
CA THR A 429 7.08 16.83 -10.91
C THR A 429 7.44 16.78 -12.39
N GLN A 430 7.08 17.80 -13.17
CA GLN A 430 7.41 17.84 -14.61
C GLN A 430 8.92 17.90 -14.86
N GLY A 431 9.66 18.68 -14.05
CA GLY A 431 11.12 18.78 -14.15
C GLY A 431 11.83 17.45 -13.87
N ALA A 432 11.41 16.73 -12.83
CA ALA A 432 11.93 15.40 -12.49
C ALA A 432 11.61 14.35 -13.56
N LEU A 433 10.38 14.35 -14.09
CA LEU A 433 9.97 13.43 -15.16
C LEU A 433 10.80 13.63 -16.43
N LYS A 434 11.04 14.89 -16.84
CA LYS A 434 11.90 15.20 -18.00
C LYS A 434 13.33 14.71 -17.78
N LEU A 435 13.89 14.93 -16.59
CA LEU A 435 15.23 14.47 -16.24
C LEU A 435 15.34 12.93 -16.27
N ALA A 436 14.33 12.23 -15.75
CA ALA A 436 14.27 10.77 -15.79
C ALA A 436 14.21 10.24 -17.24
N LEU A 437 13.44 10.89 -18.11
CA LEU A 437 13.37 10.54 -19.53
C LEU A 437 14.71 10.80 -20.25
N ASP A 438 15.35 11.95 -20.00
CA ASP A 438 16.66 12.30 -20.55
C ASP A 438 17.70 11.21 -20.17
N GLN A 439 17.78 10.85 -18.88
CA GLN A 439 18.69 9.79 -18.40
C GLN A 439 18.40 8.42 -19.05
N ARG A 440 17.13 8.05 -19.22
CA ARG A 440 16.76 6.78 -19.89
C ARG A 440 17.16 6.74 -21.35
N MET A 441 17.09 7.86 -22.06
CA MET A 441 17.58 7.92 -23.43
C MET A 441 19.10 7.70 -23.47
N LEU A 442 19.86 8.25 -22.54
CA LEU A 442 21.32 8.03 -22.47
C LEU A 442 21.67 6.58 -22.23
N GLU A 443 20.95 5.90 -21.33
CA GLU A 443 21.13 4.45 -21.09
C GLU A 443 20.86 3.63 -22.36
N VAL A 444 19.80 3.97 -23.11
CA VAL A 444 19.48 3.30 -24.38
C VAL A 444 20.59 3.55 -25.41
N ILE A 445 21.08 4.78 -25.52
CA ILE A 445 22.19 5.11 -26.43
C ILE A 445 23.44 4.31 -26.04
N TYR A 446 23.77 4.23 -24.75
CA TYR A 446 24.92 3.46 -24.27
C TYR A 446 24.82 1.98 -24.64
N VAL A 447 23.65 1.36 -24.46
CA VAL A 447 23.43 -0.05 -24.81
C VAL A 447 23.60 -0.31 -26.31
N HIS A 448 23.19 0.62 -27.18
CA HIS A 448 23.23 0.41 -28.63
C HIS A 448 24.53 0.89 -29.30
N ALA A 449 25.13 1.95 -28.78
CA ALA A 449 26.27 2.63 -29.40
C ALA A 449 27.57 2.49 -28.60
N GLY A 450 27.54 1.88 -27.41
CA GLY A 450 28.71 1.69 -26.53
C GLY A 450 29.29 2.99 -25.94
N ARG A 451 28.69 4.14 -26.24
CA ARG A 451 29.12 5.47 -25.77
C ARG A 451 28.04 6.02 -24.86
N LEU A 452 28.41 6.47 -23.67
CA LEU A 452 27.51 7.15 -22.75
C LEU A 452 27.66 8.67 -22.95
N PRO A 453 26.73 9.36 -23.63
CA PRO A 453 26.81 10.80 -23.74
C PRO A 453 26.65 11.45 -22.37
N GLU A 454 27.32 12.57 -22.13
CA GLU A 454 27.16 13.28 -20.86
C GLU A 454 25.73 13.84 -20.77
N LEU A 455 25.06 13.56 -19.65
CA LEU A 455 23.82 14.24 -19.31
C LEU A 455 24.14 15.73 -19.15
N LYS A 456 23.69 16.57 -20.08
CA LYS A 456 23.83 18.02 -19.97
C LYS A 456 23.29 18.44 -18.60
N LYS A 457 24.20 18.77 -17.66
CA LYS A 457 23.88 19.19 -16.30
C LYS A 457 23.16 20.52 -16.40
N LYS A 458 21.84 20.46 -16.54
CA LYS A 458 20.96 21.63 -16.46
C LYS A 458 21.03 22.13 -15.01
N THR A 459 20.98 23.45 -14.81
CA THR A 459 20.87 24.12 -13.50
C THR A 459 19.51 23.81 -12.85
N LEU A 460 19.24 22.52 -12.60
CA LEU A 460 17.99 22.02 -12.06
C LEU A 460 18.12 21.89 -10.54
N ARG A 461 16.99 22.05 -9.85
CA ARG A 461 16.93 21.93 -8.39
C ARG A 461 17.31 20.52 -7.97
N THR A 462 18.07 20.38 -6.88
CA THR A 462 18.48 19.10 -6.27
C THR A 462 17.32 18.09 -6.16
N LEU A 463 16.13 18.57 -5.81
CA LEU A 463 14.93 17.75 -5.63
C LEU A 463 14.44 17.11 -6.93
N PHE A 464 14.72 17.72 -8.09
CA PHE A 464 14.37 17.13 -9.38
C PHE A 464 15.22 15.90 -9.65
N TYR A 465 16.51 15.98 -9.30
CA TYR A 465 17.42 14.84 -9.38
C TYR A 465 17.01 13.73 -8.42
N LEU A 466 16.66 14.04 -7.17
CA LEU A 466 16.23 13.03 -6.20
C LEU A 466 14.91 12.36 -6.61
N GLU A 467 13.95 13.12 -7.12
CA GLU A 467 12.69 12.55 -7.61
C GLU A 467 12.88 11.73 -8.90
N ALA A 468 13.74 12.20 -9.82
CA ALA A 468 14.10 11.43 -11.01
C ALA A 468 14.82 10.13 -10.62
N ALA A 469 15.76 10.20 -9.66
CA ALA A 469 16.51 9.06 -9.16
C ALA A 469 15.58 8.01 -8.55
N ARG A 470 14.55 8.43 -7.81
CA ARG A 470 13.51 7.53 -7.30
C ARG A 470 12.82 6.77 -8.43
N HIS A 471 12.29 7.46 -9.43
CA HIS A 471 11.60 6.83 -10.56
C HIS A 471 12.51 5.88 -11.36
N LEU A 472 13.75 6.30 -11.62
CA LEU A 472 14.73 5.51 -12.35
C LEU A 472 15.18 4.29 -11.54
N GLY A 473 15.40 4.46 -10.24
CA GLY A 473 15.75 3.41 -9.31
C GLY A 473 14.65 2.35 -9.23
N GLU A 474 13.39 2.74 -9.05
CA GLU A 474 12.26 1.80 -9.03
C GLU A 474 12.20 0.91 -10.28
N MET A 475 12.39 1.49 -11.47
CA MET A 475 12.45 0.75 -12.73
C MET A 475 13.64 -0.22 -12.79
N MET A 476 14.81 0.21 -12.30
CA MET A 476 16.01 -0.63 -12.28
C MET A 476 15.87 -1.77 -11.26
N GLY A 477 15.34 -1.49 -10.07
CA GLY A 477 15.06 -2.46 -9.02
C GLY A 477 14.07 -3.53 -9.48
N GLU A 478 13.04 -3.17 -10.25
CA GLU A 478 12.13 -4.15 -10.87
C GLU A 478 12.90 -5.09 -11.80
N LYS A 479 13.78 -4.55 -12.66
CA LYS A 479 14.60 -5.38 -13.56
C LYS A 479 15.55 -6.31 -12.80
N LEU A 480 16.18 -5.82 -11.73
CA LEU A 480 17.01 -6.65 -10.84
C LEU A 480 16.19 -7.79 -10.23
N PHE A 481 15.00 -7.49 -9.72
CA PHE A 481 14.09 -8.48 -9.12
C PHE A 481 13.64 -9.53 -10.13
N GLN A 482 13.22 -9.11 -11.33
CA GLN A 482 12.81 -10.02 -12.39
C GLN A 482 13.98 -10.89 -12.88
N GLY A 483 15.18 -10.31 -12.99
CA GLY A 483 16.39 -11.04 -13.34
C GLY A 483 16.76 -12.10 -12.29
N TYR A 484 16.70 -11.75 -11.01
CA TYR A 484 16.89 -12.69 -9.90
C TYR A 484 15.86 -13.82 -9.92
N ARG A 485 14.55 -13.47 -9.99
CA ARG A 485 13.45 -14.44 -9.96
C ARG A 485 13.50 -15.41 -11.13
N LYS A 486 13.88 -14.94 -12.31
CA LYS A 486 14.01 -15.75 -13.54
C LYS A 486 15.40 -16.41 -13.68
N GLN A 487 16.22 -16.37 -12.63
CA GLN A 487 17.57 -16.97 -12.61
C GLN A 487 18.50 -16.48 -13.73
N ARG A 488 18.29 -15.24 -14.20
CA ARG A 488 19.19 -14.59 -15.16
C ARG A 488 20.46 -14.08 -14.48
N PHE A 489 20.40 -13.86 -13.17
CA PHE A 489 21.54 -13.47 -12.33
C PHE A 489 21.64 -14.46 -11.17
N ALA A 490 22.83 -15.00 -10.90
CA ALA A 490 23.04 -15.78 -9.69
C ALA A 490 22.97 -14.88 -8.45
N ALA A 491 22.62 -15.46 -7.29
CA ALA A 491 22.55 -14.74 -6.03
C ALA A 491 23.89 -14.05 -5.69
N GLU A 492 25.02 -14.69 -6.03
CA GLU A 492 26.37 -14.15 -5.85
C GLU A 492 26.64 -12.90 -6.70
N ASN A 493 26.10 -12.80 -7.92
CA ASN A 493 26.21 -11.59 -8.74
C ASN A 493 25.50 -10.42 -8.05
N ILE A 494 24.30 -10.65 -7.51
CA ILE A 494 23.53 -9.62 -6.82
C ILE A 494 24.26 -9.19 -5.55
N LYS A 495 24.75 -10.15 -4.77
CA LYS A 495 25.57 -9.90 -3.57
C LYS A 495 26.81 -9.07 -3.87
N SER A 496 27.48 -9.31 -5.00
CA SER A 496 28.59 -8.49 -5.47
C SER A 496 28.15 -7.06 -5.79
N TRP A 497 27.07 -6.90 -6.56
CA TRP A 497 26.54 -5.57 -6.91
C TRP A 497 26.08 -4.77 -5.70
N LEU A 498 25.48 -5.41 -4.70
CA LEU A 498 25.05 -4.75 -3.46
C LEU A 498 26.21 -4.11 -2.67
N LYS A 499 27.46 -4.50 -2.92
CA LYS A 499 28.66 -3.90 -2.30
C LYS A 499 29.21 -2.69 -3.08
N VAL A 500 28.71 -2.45 -4.30
CA VAL A 500 29.23 -1.40 -5.18
C VAL A 500 28.66 -0.04 -4.77
N ASP A 501 29.54 0.91 -4.45
CA ASP A 501 29.24 2.34 -4.58
C ASP A 501 29.57 2.77 -6.03
N PRO A 502 28.59 3.20 -6.84
CA PRO A 502 28.78 3.60 -8.23
C PRO A 502 29.73 4.80 -8.49
N ARG A 503 30.64 5.19 -7.57
CA ARG A 503 31.76 6.11 -7.90
C ARG A 503 32.88 5.45 -8.71
N ARG A 504 32.91 4.12 -8.83
CA ARG A 504 34.03 3.35 -9.39
C ARG A 504 33.70 2.69 -10.71
#